data_AF-C1N0C6-F1
#
_entry.id   AF-C1N0C6-F1
#
_cell.length_a   1.000
_cell.length_b   1.000
_cell.length_c   1.000
_cell.angle_alpha   90.00
_cell.angle_beta   90.00
_cell.angle_gamma   90.00
#
_symmetry.space_group_name_H-M   'P 1'
#
loop_
_entity.id
_entity.type
_entity.pdbx_description
1 polymer ?
#
loop_
_entity_poly.entity_id
_entity_poly.type
_entity_poly.pdbx_seq_one_letter_code
_entity_poly.pdbx_strand_id
1 'polypeptide(L)'
;MSTSRAGRDELGDLARVPESVLSDEILARLNTTERADFASASRECARAVERAGQLLTMTFNLEQDFDALHITSCKSFYHEQVDRFENITPGCEYTYNYNQPAALRPGVRYYMYWFGDNASDALLARKMLEASRHEVFALWDLASDDGDDGSHCLLTDYATPSERRGALNVGNDTT
;
A
#
# COMPACT_ATOMS: atom_id res chain seq x y z
N MET A 1 -26.43 34.72 -37.01
CA MET A 1 -26.88 33.56 -36.22
C MET A 1 -25.63 32.76 -35.89
N SER A 2 -24.80 33.01 -34.87
CA SER A 2 -25.01 33.19 -33.42
C SER A 2 -25.92 32.16 -32.78
N THR A 3 -25.29 31.10 -32.24
CA THR A 3 -25.75 30.38 -31.07
C THR A 3 -24.53 30.04 -30.21
N SER A 4 -24.44 30.71 -29.07
CA SER A 4 -23.60 30.35 -27.94
C SER A 4 -24.14 29.09 -27.26
N ARG A 5 -23.27 28.26 -26.68
CA ARG A 5 -23.54 27.61 -25.39
C ARG A 5 -22.24 27.18 -24.72
N ALA A 6 -21.95 27.86 -23.63
CA ALA A 6 -21.00 27.45 -22.60
C ALA A 6 -21.43 26.12 -21.96
N GLY A 7 -20.48 25.34 -21.49
CA GLY A 7 -20.76 24.19 -20.63
C GLY A 7 -19.54 23.33 -20.34
N ARG A 8 -18.87 23.65 -19.22
CA ARG A 8 -18.14 22.76 -18.30
C ARG A 8 -17.13 21.77 -18.89
N ASP A 9 -15.86 22.02 -18.62
CA ASP A 9 -14.87 21.00 -18.22
C ASP A 9 -13.68 21.71 -17.53
N GLU A 10 -13.91 22.23 -16.32
CA GLU A 10 -12.86 22.71 -15.40
C GLU A 10 -13.08 22.11 -13.99
N LEU A 11 -13.16 20.79 -13.92
CA LEU A 11 -13.23 20.06 -12.64
C LEU A 11 -12.52 18.72 -12.81
N GLY A 12 -11.19 18.76 -12.76
CA GLY A 12 -10.37 17.56 -12.89
C GLY A 12 -9.06 17.55 -12.11
N ASP A 13 -8.71 18.60 -11.36
CA ASP A 13 -7.36 18.72 -10.78
C ASP A 13 -7.28 19.22 -9.33
N LEU A 14 -8.36 19.06 -8.54
CA LEU A 14 -8.38 19.45 -7.12
C LEU A 14 -8.19 18.30 -6.13
N ALA A 15 -7.78 17.12 -6.57
CA ALA A 15 -7.57 15.96 -5.71
C ALA A 15 -6.10 15.55 -5.61
N ARG A 16 -5.26 16.43 -5.05
CA ARG A 16 -3.99 16.11 -4.35
C ARG A 16 -3.34 17.42 -3.89
N VAL A 17 -3.83 17.98 -2.78
CA VAL A 17 -3.01 18.92 -1.98
C VAL A 17 -2.41 18.10 -0.84
N PRO A 18 -1.10 17.84 -0.82
CA PRO A 18 -0.44 17.22 0.32
C PRO A 18 -0.60 18.14 1.54
N GLU A 19 -0.82 17.57 2.73
CA GLU A 19 -0.90 18.26 4.03
C GLU A 19 0.39 19.03 4.43
N SER A 20 1.39 19.14 3.54
CA SER A 20 2.66 19.84 3.77
C SER A 20 2.93 21.02 2.83
N VAL A 21 1.97 21.46 2.00
CA VAL A 21 2.19 22.59 1.07
C VAL A 21 1.51 23.87 1.56
N LEU A 22 1.96 24.37 2.70
CA LEU A 22 2.05 25.80 2.91
C LEU A 22 3.47 26.05 3.41
N SER A 23 4.35 26.50 2.52
CA SER A 23 5.63 27.06 2.94
C SER A 23 5.37 28.18 3.95
N ASP A 24 6.26 28.35 4.94
CA ASP A 24 6.18 29.40 5.96
C ASP A 24 5.94 30.81 5.35
N GLU A 25 6.28 30.99 4.07
CA GLU A 25 6.00 32.15 3.23
C GLU A 25 4.51 32.50 3.05
N ILE A 26 3.62 31.52 2.91
CA ILE A 26 2.18 31.79 2.70
C ILE A 26 1.53 32.18 4.03
N LEU A 27 1.90 31.50 5.12
CA LEU A 27 1.49 31.88 6.46
C LEU A 27 2.00 33.27 6.83
N ALA A 28 3.21 33.64 6.42
CA ALA A 28 3.80 34.97 6.65
C ALA A 28 3.00 36.12 6.02
N ARG A 29 2.30 35.88 4.90
CA ARG A 29 1.55 36.89 4.14
C ARG A 29 0.12 37.13 4.62
N LEU A 30 -0.43 36.23 5.45
CA LEU A 30 -1.75 36.39 6.05
C LEU A 30 -1.69 37.34 7.25
N ASN A 31 -2.65 38.25 7.35
CA ASN A 31 -2.80 39.08 8.54
C ASN A 31 -3.22 38.23 9.76
N THR A 32 -3.08 38.76 10.97
CA THR A 32 -3.35 38.02 12.22
C THR A 32 -4.76 37.43 12.31
N THR A 33 -5.75 38.05 11.68
CA THR A 33 -7.14 37.59 11.67
C THR A 33 -7.29 36.39 10.72
N GLU A 34 -6.72 36.48 9.52
CA GLU A 34 -6.77 35.40 8.52
C GLU A 34 -6.05 34.12 9.00
N ARG A 35 -4.97 34.27 9.78
CA ARG A 35 -4.30 33.12 10.43
C ARG A 35 -5.16 32.46 11.50
N ALA A 36 -5.90 33.26 12.29
CA ALA A 36 -6.77 32.74 13.33
C ALA A 36 -7.97 32.01 12.74
N ASP A 37 -8.57 32.56 11.67
CA ASP A 37 -9.69 31.95 10.95
C ASP A 37 -9.27 30.64 10.29
N PHE A 38 -8.11 30.59 9.64
CA PHE A 38 -7.56 29.36 9.06
C PHE A 38 -7.29 28.28 10.12
N ALA A 39 -6.66 28.64 11.24
CA ALA A 39 -6.42 27.71 12.34
C ALA A 39 -7.72 27.23 13.00
N SER A 40 -8.77 28.07 13.03
CA SER A 40 -10.10 27.68 13.51
C SER A 40 -10.75 26.67 12.55
N ALA A 41 -10.77 26.98 11.25
CA ALA A 41 -11.33 26.12 10.21
C ALA A 41 -10.61 24.77 10.12
N SER A 42 -9.29 24.76 10.24
CA SER A 42 -8.49 23.52 10.26
C SER A 42 -8.82 22.64 11.48
N ARG A 43 -9.00 23.25 12.66
CA ARG A 43 -9.41 22.52 13.88
C ARG A 43 -10.86 22.02 13.80
N GLU A 44 -11.76 22.77 13.18
CA GLU A 44 -13.13 22.32 12.94
C GLU A 44 -13.19 21.19 11.92
N CYS A 45 -12.37 21.25 10.88
CA CYS A 45 -12.25 20.18 9.88
C CYS A 45 -11.68 18.90 10.52
N ALA A 46 -10.61 19.00 11.32
CA ALA A 46 -10.04 17.87 12.05
C ALA A 46 -11.07 17.25 13.02
N ARG A 47 -11.83 18.08 13.75
CA ARG A 47 -12.93 17.62 14.63
C ARG A 47 -14.09 17.02 13.85
N ALA A 48 -14.39 17.51 12.65
CA ALA A 48 -15.43 16.95 11.79
C ALA A 48 -15.01 15.60 11.21
N VAL A 49 -13.75 15.44 10.83
CA VAL A 49 -13.15 14.15 10.42
C VAL A 49 -13.16 13.16 11.57
N GLU A 50 -12.80 13.59 12.78
CA GLU A 50 -12.86 12.78 14.00
C GLU A 50 -14.30 12.41 14.40
N ARG A 51 -15.29 13.27 14.12
CA ARG A 51 -16.72 13.00 14.34
C ARG A 51 -17.38 12.16 13.25
N ALA A 52 -16.84 12.16 12.03
CA ALA A 52 -17.42 11.48 10.87
C ALA A 52 -16.76 10.12 10.58
N GLY A 53 -15.52 9.91 11.00
CA GLY A 53 -14.84 8.61 10.91
C GLY A 53 -15.15 7.78 12.14
N GLN A 54 -15.93 6.70 11.99
CA GLN A 54 -15.96 5.67 13.02
C GLN A 54 -14.55 5.11 13.19
N LEU A 55 -13.90 5.44 14.31
CA LEU A 55 -12.61 4.86 14.68
C LEU A 55 -12.82 3.39 15.04
N LEU A 56 -12.59 2.51 14.09
CA LEU A 56 -12.57 1.07 14.32
C LEU A 56 -11.15 0.67 14.72
N THR A 57 -10.99 0.20 15.96
CA THR A 57 -9.73 -0.39 16.42
C THR A 57 -9.83 -1.91 16.31
N MET A 58 -8.96 -2.51 15.51
CA MET A 58 -8.80 -3.97 15.43
C MET A 58 -7.43 -4.34 15.99
N THR A 59 -7.36 -5.44 16.73
CA THR A 59 -6.10 -6.00 17.25
C THR A 59 -5.82 -7.29 16.51
N PHE A 60 -4.59 -7.42 16.01
CA PHE A 60 -4.13 -8.60 15.29
C PHE A 60 -2.82 -9.08 15.89
N ASN A 61 -2.65 -10.39 15.95
CA ASN A 61 -1.39 -11.06 16.21
C ASN A 61 -0.80 -11.54 14.88
N LEU A 62 0.27 -10.91 14.39
CA LEU A 62 0.89 -11.30 13.12
C LEU A 62 1.36 -12.76 13.08
N GLU A 63 1.74 -13.38 14.19
CA GLU A 63 2.22 -14.76 14.15
C GLU A 63 1.09 -15.79 14.04
N GLN A 64 -0.15 -15.40 14.33
CA GLN A 64 -1.30 -16.29 14.33
C GLN A 64 -2.30 -15.91 13.24
N ASP A 65 -2.67 -14.63 13.18
CA ASP A 65 -3.70 -14.14 12.29
C ASP A 65 -3.20 -14.03 10.86
N PHE A 66 -1.99 -13.48 10.64
CA PHE A 66 -1.43 -13.40 9.28
C PHE A 66 -1.02 -14.78 8.75
N ASP A 67 -0.48 -15.65 9.62
CA ASP A 67 -0.08 -17.01 9.24
C ASP A 67 -1.27 -17.86 8.79
N ALA A 68 -2.48 -17.55 9.26
CA ALA A 68 -3.70 -18.25 8.87
C ALA A 68 -4.30 -17.79 7.53
N LEU A 69 -3.89 -16.64 6.98
CA LEU A 69 -4.50 -16.04 5.78
C LEU A 69 -3.88 -16.52 4.47
N HIS A 70 -2.61 -16.93 4.49
CA HIS A 70 -1.90 -17.31 3.26
C HIS A 70 -1.87 -18.83 3.08
N ILE A 71 -1.90 -19.27 1.82
CA ILE A 71 -1.90 -20.68 1.42
C ILE A 71 -0.47 -21.23 1.46
N THR A 72 0.47 -20.45 0.94
CA THR A 72 1.88 -20.82 0.85
C THR A 72 2.77 -19.59 0.89
N SER A 73 4.02 -19.80 1.28
CA SER A 73 5.03 -18.75 1.34
C SER A 73 6.41 -19.27 1.00
N CYS A 74 7.27 -18.35 0.57
CA CYS A 74 8.69 -18.64 0.38
C CYS A 74 9.52 -17.36 0.44
N LYS A 75 10.84 -17.52 0.51
CA LYS A 75 11.77 -16.44 0.23
C LYS A 75 11.53 -15.91 -1.19
N SER A 76 11.50 -14.59 -1.33
CA SER A 76 11.20 -13.95 -2.61
C SER A 76 12.17 -14.37 -3.71
N PHE A 77 11.59 -14.73 -4.86
CA PHE A 77 12.24 -14.90 -6.15
C PHE A 77 11.74 -13.85 -7.17
N TYR A 78 11.09 -12.79 -6.69
CA TYR A 78 10.40 -11.79 -7.52
C TYR A 78 11.28 -11.26 -8.66
N HIS A 79 12.54 -10.92 -8.38
CA HIS A 79 13.47 -10.40 -9.39
C HIS A 79 13.85 -11.40 -10.49
N GLU A 80 13.71 -12.70 -10.24
CA GLU A 80 14.01 -13.76 -11.21
C GLU A 80 12.85 -13.98 -12.18
N GLN A 81 11.64 -13.57 -11.79
CA GLN A 81 10.41 -13.79 -12.54
C GLN A 81 9.53 -12.53 -12.56
N VAL A 82 10.10 -11.34 -12.68
CA VAL A 82 9.33 -10.07 -12.57
C VAL A 82 8.15 -10.04 -13.54
N ASP A 83 8.36 -10.52 -14.77
CA ASP A 83 7.34 -10.52 -15.84
C ASP A 83 6.13 -11.44 -15.55
N ARG A 84 6.22 -12.30 -14.52
CA ARG A 84 5.12 -13.15 -14.04
C ARG A 84 4.15 -12.38 -13.15
N PHE A 85 4.56 -11.25 -12.59
CA PHE A 85 3.82 -10.57 -11.54
C PHE A 85 3.38 -9.18 -11.97
N GLU A 86 2.08 -8.92 -11.92
CA GLU A 86 1.55 -7.56 -12.06
C GLU A 86 1.57 -6.86 -10.70
N ASN A 87 2.11 -5.64 -10.63
CA ASN A 87 2.09 -4.85 -9.41
C ASN A 87 0.76 -4.11 -9.29
N ILE A 88 -0.05 -4.50 -8.31
CA ILE A 88 -1.38 -3.95 -8.04
C ILE A 88 -1.41 -3.06 -6.79
N THR A 89 -0.24 -2.58 -6.34
CA THR A 89 -0.14 -1.70 -5.17
C THR A 89 -0.79 -0.33 -5.48
N PRO A 90 -1.84 0.10 -4.74
CA PRO A 90 -2.47 1.40 -4.88
C PRO A 90 -1.46 2.54 -4.74
N GLY A 91 -1.48 3.49 -5.67
CA GLY A 91 -0.55 4.62 -5.68
C GLY A 91 0.67 4.41 -6.58
N CYS A 92 0.96 3.17 -6.99
CA CYS A 92 1.64 2.95 -8.26
C CYS A 92 0.63 3.37 -9.33
N GLU A 93 0.84 4.53 -9.97
CA GLU A 93 -0.07 5.02 -10.99
C GLU A 93 -0.29 3.92 -12.03
N TYR A 94 -1.56 3.67 -12.37
CA TYR A 94 -2.03 2.86 -13.50
C TYR A 94 -1.57 3.49 -14.83
N THR A 95 -0.27 3.76 -14.96
CA THR A 95 0.35 3.72 -16.25
C THR A 95 0.24 2.28 -16.72
N TYR A 96 -0.30 2.11 -17.91
CA TYR A 96 -0.46 0.85 -18.62
C TYR A 96 0.89 0.19 -18.97
N ASN A 97 1.90 0.35 -18.10
CA ASN A 97 3.14 -0.39 -18.06
C ASN A 97 2.90 -1.53 -17.08
N TYR A 98 2.57 -2.70 -17.62
CA TYR A 98 2.39 -3.96 -16.90
C TYR A 98 3.56 -4.33 -15.95
N ASN A 99 4.69 -3.63 -15.99
CA ASN A 99 5.93 -4.01 -15.33
C ASN A 99 6.60 -2.83 -14.62
N GLN A 100 5.93 -2.10 -13.72
CA GLN A 100 6.70 -1.32 -12.74
C GLN A 100 7.13 -2.25 -11.61
N PRO A 101 8.40 -2.72 -11.61
CA PRO A 101 8.85 -3.64 -10.59
C PRO A 101 8.70 -2.99 -9.22
N ALA A 102 8.35 -3.79 -8.22
CA ALA A 102 8.43 -3.35 -6.83
C ALA A 102 9.83 -2.76 -6.56
N ALA A 103 9.87 -1.54 -6.03
CA ALA A 103 11.10 -0.81 -5.75
C ALA A 103 11.75 -1.35 -4.46
N LEU A 104 12.25 -2.58 -4.51
CA LEU A 104 12.81 -3.26 -3.35
C LEU A 104 14.09 -2.59 -2.85
N ARG A 105 14.22 -2.47 -1.53
CA ARG A 105 15.41 -1.90 -0.90
C ARG A 105 16.59 -2.88 -0.99
N PRO A 106 17.77 -2.44 -1.45
CA PRO A 106 18.96 -3.29 -1.47
C PRO A 106 19.31 -3.82 -0.08
N GLY A 107 19.70 -5.09 0.00
CA GLY A 107 20.14 -5.74 1.25
C GLY A 107 19.02 -6.16 2.21
N VAL A 108 17.76 -5.85 1.90
CA VAL A 108 16.59 -6.37 2.64
C VAL A 108 16.19 -7.73 2.09
N ARG A 109 15.86 -8.66 2.99
CA ARG A 109 15.30 -9.95 2.60
C ARG A 109 13.79 -9.81 2.48
N TYR A 110 13.26 -10.16 1.33
CA TYR A 110 11.82 -10.20 1.10
C TYR A 110 11.30 -11.63 1.02
N TYR A 111 10.05 -11.79 1.38
CA TYR A 111 9.28 -13.03 1.36
C TYR A 111 8.01 -12.80 0.56
N MET A 112 7.53 -13.86 -0.05
CA MET A 112 6.31 -13.87 -0.86
C MET A 112 5.29 -14.77 -0.20
N TYR A 113 4.05 -14.29 -0.13
CA TYR A 113 2.90 -14.97 0.49
C TYR A 113 1.76 -15.01 -0.52
N TRP A 114 1.22 -16.19 -0.83
CA TRP A 114 0.11 -16.36 -1.79
C TRP A 114 -1.20 -16.58 -1.06
N PHE A 115 -2.26 -15.95 -1.54
CA PHE A 115 -3.59 -15.90 -0.93
C PHE A 115 -4.69 -16.49 -1.84
N GLY A 116 -4.31 -17.08 -2.98
CA GLY A 116 -5.28 -17.59 -3.96
C GLY A 116 -6.00 -16.46 -4.69
N ASP A 117 -7.26 -16.70 -5.05
CA ASP A 117 -8.18 -15.74 -5.68
C ASP A 117 -8.89 -14.83 -4.64
N ASN A 118 -8.64 -15.03 -3.34
CA ASN A 118 -9.29 -14.28 -2.29
C ASN A 118 -8.65 -12.90 -2.06
N ALA A 119 -9.15 -11.91 -2.81
CA ALA A 119 -8.74 -10.51 -2.69
C ALA A 119 -8.90 -9.95 -1.27
N SER A 120 -9.88 -10.44 -0.50
CA SER A 120 -10.18 -9.90 0.83
C SER A 120 -9.13 -10.32 1.87
N ASP A 121 -8.64 -11.56 1.81
CA ASP A 121 -7.57 -12.05 2.69
C ASP A 121 -6.25 -11.34 2.39
N ALA A 122 -5.92 -11.19 1.10
CA ALA A 122 -4.74 -10.43 0.67
C ALA A 122 -4.80 -8.97 1.13
N LEU A 123 -5.97 -8.32 1.04
CA LEU A 123 -6.16 -6.94 1.50
C LEU A 123 -6.01 -6.84 3.02
N LEU A 124 -6.63 -7.75 3.78
CA LEU A 124 -6.54 -7.77 5.24
C LEU A 124 -5.10 -8.01 5.70
N ALA A 125 -4.42 -9.01 5.13
CA ALA A 125 -3.04 -9.34 5.43
C ALA A 125 -2.11 -8.14 5.15
N ARG A 126 -2.29 -7.48 4.01
CA ARG A 126 -1.55 -6.25 3.69
C ARG A 126 -1.78 -5.17 4.75
N LYS A 127 -3.02 -4.94 5.19
CA LYS A 127 -3.32 -3.93 6.21
C LYS A 127 -2.71 -4.25 7.57
N MET A 128 -2.69 -5.53 7.96
CA MET A 128 -1.99 -5.97 9.18
C MET A 128 -0.49 -5.65 9.12
N LEU A 129 0.15 -5.97 8.00
CA LEU A 129 1.58 -5.73 7.78
C LEU A 129 1.92 -4.23 7.70
N GLU A 130 1.14 -3.44 6.94
CA GLU A 130 1.30 -1.98 6.85
C GLU A 130 1.14 -1.32 8.23
N ALA A 131 0.14 -1.73 9.02
CA ALA A 131 -0.07 -1.23 10.38
C ALA A 131 1.12 -1.57 11.32
N SER A 132 1.79 -2.69 11.04
CA SER A 132 2.99 -3.14 11.75
C SER A 132 4.29 -2.57 11.17
N ARG A 133 4.19 -1.61 10.23
CA ARG A 133 5.30 -0.91 9.58
C ARG A 133 6.21 -1.79 8.72
N HIS A 134 5.67 -2.91 8.23
CA HIS A 134 6.35 -3.70 7.21
C HIS A 134 6.17 -3.07 5.83
N GLU A 135 7.19 -3.24 4.99
CA GLU A 135 7.07 -2.89 3.58
C GLU A 135 6.28 -3.98 2.87
N VAL A 136 5.28 -3.60 2.07
CA VAL A 136 4.39 -4.55 1.40
C VAL A 136 4.11 -4.07 -0.02
N PHE A 137 4.33 -4.95 -0.98
CA PHE A 137 3.91 -4.78 -2.37
C PHE A 137 2.84 -5.82 -2.66
N ALA A 138 1.70 -5.36 -3.16
CA ALA A 138 0.63 -6.25 -3.61
C ALA A 138 0.87 -6.61 -5.08
N LEU A 139 0.92 -7.90 -5.35
CA LEU A 139 1.19 -8.47 -6.66
C LEU A 139 0.02 -9.38 -7.08
N TRP A 140 -0.16 -9.52 -8.38
CA TRP A 140 -0.99 -10.53 -9.00
C TRP A 140 -0.09 -11.49 -9.78
N ASP A 141 -0.07 -12.75 -9.39
CA ASP A 141 0.72 -13.81 -10.01
C ASP A 141 -0.03 -14.38 -11.22
N LEU A 142 0.56 -14.21 -12.41
CA LEU A 142 -0.01 -14.65 -13.69
C LEU A 142 0.29 -16.10 -14.06
N ALA A 143 1.20 -16.79 -13.36
CA ALA A 143 1.50 -18.18 -13.69
C ALA A 143 0.52 -19.10 -12.98
N SER A 144 -0.65 -19.30 -13.60
CA SER A 144 -1.46 -20.48 -13.33
C SER A 144 -1.00 -21.60 -14.26
N ASP A 145 -0.44 -22.67 -13.68
CA ASP A 145 -0.02 -23.85 -14.43
C ASP A 145 -1.22 -24.62 -15.04
N ASP A 146 -2.46 -24.32 -14.60
CA ASP A 146 -3.66 -25.11 -14.91
C ASP A 146 -4.87 -24.32 -15.47
N GLY A 147 -4.68 -23.07 -15.90
CA GLY A 147 -5.75 -22.29 -16.56
C GLY A 147 -6.77 -21.65 -15.63
N ASP A 148 -6.47 -21.54 -14.33
CA ASP A 148 -7.23 -20.74 -13.36
C ASP A 148 -6.79 -19.26 -13.35
N ASP A 149 -7.69 -18.41 -12.87
CA ASP A 149 -7.45 -16.99 -12.59
C ASP A 149 -6.24 -16.87 -11.65
N GLY A 150 -5.31 -15.95 -11.92
CA GLY A 150 -4.06 -15.78 -11.17
C GLY A 150 -4.23 -15.68 -9.64
N SER A 151 -3.11 -15.55 -8.91
CA SER A 151 -3.16 -15.51 -7.44
C SER A 151 -2.71 -14.17 -6.87
N HIS A 152 -3.44 -13.67 -5.88
CA HIS A 152 -2.96 -12.58 -5.05
C HIS A 152 -1.72 -13.00 -4.27
N CYS A 153 -0.66 -12.21 -4.42
CA CYS A 153 0.61 -12.40 -3.75
C CYS A 153 1.02 -11.12 -3.01
N LEU A 154 1.52 -11.24 -1.80
CA LEU A 154 2.16 -10.13 -1.08
C LEU A 154 3.66 -10.37 -1.00
N LEU A 155 4.42 -9.37 -1.44
CA LEU A 155 5.87 -9.31 -1.31
C LEU A 155 6.22 -8.36 -0.15
N THR A 156 6.87 -8.86 0.88
CA THR A 156 7.11 -8.09 2.11
C THR A 156 8.44 -8.40 2.78
N ASP A 157 8.95 -7.47 3.60
CA ASP A 157 10.12 -7.67 4.45
C ASP A 157 9.80 -8.42 5.77
N TYR A 158 8.53 -8.75 6.01
CA TYR A 158 8.12 -9.60 7.12
C TYR A 158 8.48 -11.06 6.86
N ALA A 159 9.10 -11.69 7.87
CA ALA A 159 9.39 -13.13 7.88
C ALA A 159 8.58 -13.79 8.99
N THR A 160 7.77 -14.79 8.64
CA THR A 160 7.02 -15.60 9.62
C THR A 160 7.96 -16.43 10.51
N PRO A 161 7.49 -16.95 11.66
CA PRO A 161 8.31 -17.80 12.52
C PRO A 161 8.93 -19.02 11.81
N SER A 162 8.24 -19.59 10.81
CA SER A 162 8.78 -20.67 9.97
C SER A 162 9.98 -20.20 9.14
N GLU A 163 9.84 -19.08 8.44
CA GLU A 163 10.89 -18.50 7.61
C GLU A 163 12.13 -18.09 8.41
N ARG A 164 11.93 -17.55 9.62
CA ARG A 164 13.03 -17.21 10.54
C ARG A 164 13.81 -18.44 11.01
N ARG A 165 13.12 -19.57 11.22
CA ARG A 165 13.77 -20.83 11.62
C ARG A 165 14.55 -21.46 10.47
N GLY A 166 14.01 -21.41 9.25
CA GLY A 166 14.74 -21.85 8.06
C GLY A 166 16.07 -21.11 7.88
N ALA A 167 16.10 -19.80 8.14
CA ALA A 167 17.31 -18.98 8.03
C ALA A 167 18.41 -19.34 9.04
N LEU A 168 18.07 -19.88 10.22
CA LEU A 168 19.05 -20.28 11.24
C LEU A 168 19.74 -21.61 10.92
N ASN A 169 19.08 -22.49 10.16
CA ASN A 169 19.62 -23.83 9.87
C ASN A 169 20.62 -23.85 8.70
N VAL A 170 20.59 -22.85 7.80
CA VAL A 170 21.55 -22.75 6.69
C VAL A 170 22.94 -22.28 7.14
N GLY A 171 23.08 -21.83 8.40
CA GLY A 171 24.36 -21.42 8.98
C GLY A 171 25.26 -22.57 9.46
N ASN A 172 24.80 -23.82 9.45
CA ASN A 172 25.53 -24.96 10.03
C ASN A 172 26.08 -25.99 9.03
N ASP A 173 25.86 -25.83 7.72
CA ASP A 173 26.34 -26.78 6.69
C ASP A 173 27.67 -26.34 6.02
N THR A 174 28.56 -25.69 6.77
CA THR A 174 29.95 -25.46 6.34
C THR A 174 30.95 -25.87 7.43
N THR A 175 31.11 -27.19 7.61
CA THR A 175 32.33 -27.81 8.14
C THR A 175 32.57 -29.14 7.45
#